data_AF-A0A7S9QD96-F1
#
_entry.id   AF-A0A7S9QD96-F1
#
_cell.length_a   1.000
_cell.length_b   1.000
_cell.length_c   1.000
_cell.angle_alpha   90.00
_cell.angle_beta   90.00
_cell.angle_gamma   90.00
#
_symmetry.space_group_name_H-M   'P 1'
#
loop_
_entity.id
_entity.type
_entity.pdbx_description
1 polymer ?
#
loop_
_entity_poly.entity_id
_entity_poly.type
_entity_poly.pdbx_seq_one_letter_code
_entity_poly.pdbx_strand_id
1 'polypeptide(L)'
;MGMIFDALFQSQPRDLQEQVTRRPVDLPGFAAGTRVATPSGPVDVAALKVGDLVRTLDHGTAPLRRVERWTCSLWRTSPASRLIQVKAGSLGAGRPAVDLMLSANQCVMISDPGCVALFGTAEVLVPVGLLTGLRGISTVFNRFSTDYVTLVTEEHELLMADGLEVATPYPTPDLLGLLSPERTAPPPARPSVPRKSLDMLVALLELEHAMGDGPITMGRHGNYLYLVQDPQ
;
A
#
# COMPACT_ATOMS: atom_id res chain seq x y z
N MET A 1 21.74 38.43 -4.09
CA MET A 1 20.83 39.55 -3.77
C MET A 1 20.37 40.11 -5.10
N GLY A 2 19.18 39.92 -5.65
CA GLY A 2 17.88 39.48 -5.21
C GLY A 2 16.91 40.02 -6.28
N MET A 3 15.80 39.31 -6.53
CA MET A 3 14.66 39.75 -7.36
C MET A 3 14.80 39.66 -8.89
N ILE A 4 14.54 38.47 -9.45
CA ILE A 4 13.72 38.29 -10.67
C ILE A 4 13.02 36.92 -10.57
N PHE A 5 11.97 36.82 -9.74
CA PHE A 5 11.06 35.66 -9.72
C PHE A 5 9.73 36.11 -9.10
N ASP A 6 9.01 37.02 -9.78
CA ASP A 6 7.72 37.51 -9.27
C ASP A 6 6.71 37.97 -10.33
N ALA A 7 6.83 37.54 -11.60
CA ALA A 7 5.93 38.06 -12.65
C ALA A 7 5.55 37.07 -13.76
N LEU A 8 5.32 35.80 -13.42
CA LEU A 8 4.67 34.83 -14.34
C LEU A 8 3.59 33.97 -13.65
N PHE A 9 2.92 34.53 -12.64
CA PHE A 9 1.78 33.90 -11.96
C PHE A 9 0.49 34.75 -12.01
N GLN A 10 0.38 35.64 -12.99
CA GLN A 10 -0.84 36.42 -13.23
C GLN A 10 -1.10 36.56 -14.73
N SER A 11 -1.76 35.57 -15.34
CA SER A 11 -2.76 35.73 -16.42
C SER A 11 -2.99 34.42 -17.19
N GLN A 12 -3.91 33.56 -16.71
CA GLN A 12 -4.78 32.72 -17.55
C GLN A 12 -6.05 32.34 -16.75
N PRO A 13 -7.22 32.22 -17.42
CA PRO A 13 -8.52 32.51 -16.83
C PRO A 13 -9.08 31.43 -15.89
N ARG A 14 -9.66 31.90 -14.78
CA ARG A 14 -10.70 31.22 -14.01
C ARG A 14 -11.91 31.07 -14.93
N ASP A 15 -12.08 29.93 -15.60
CA ASP A 15 -13.37 29.43 -16.15
C ASP A 15 -13.15 28.09 -16.87
N LEU A 16 -12.62 27.13 -16.14
CA LEU A 16 -12.86 25.70 -16.38
C LEU A 16 -13.09 25.09 -15.00
N GLN A 17 -14.24 25.44 -14.41
CA GLN A 17 -14.94 24.55 -13.50
C GLN A 17 -15.29 23.28 -14.30
N GLU A 18 -14.29 22.45 -14.57
CA GLU A 18 -14.53 21.07 -14.91
C GLU A 18 -15.23 20.47 -13.71
N GLN A 19 -16.54 20.29 -13.87
CA GLN A 19 -17.29 19.23 -13.22
C GLN A 19 -16.66 17.88 -13.62
N VAL A 20 -15.43 17.63 -13.16
CA VAL A 20 -14.95 16.26 -13.00
C VAL A 20 -15.72 15.76 -11.79
N THR A 21 -16.88 15.15 -12.02
CA THR A 21 -17.35 14.07 -11.15
C THR A 21 -16.20 13.06 -11.08
N ARG A 22 -15.29 13.24 -10.10
CA ARG A 22 -14.10 12.42 -9.90
C ARG A 22 -14.58 11.00 -9.60
N ARG A 23 -14.48 10.14 -10.61
CA ARG A 23 -14.89 8.74 -10.55
C ARG A 23 -14.00 7.99 -9.52
N PRO A 24 -14.45 6.89 -8.90
CA PRO A 24 -13.71 6.09 -7.90
C PRO A 24 -12.39 5.43 -8.37
N VAL A 25 -11.79 5.86 -9.48
CA VAL A 25 -10.77 5.13 -10.26
C VAL A 25 -9.38 5.14 -9.60
N ASP A 26 -9.23 5.74 -8.41
CA ASP A 26 -7.96 5.86 -7.68
C ASP A 26 -8.06 5.41 -6.21
N LEU A 27 -9.04 4.58 -5.87
CA LEU A 27 -9.10 4.00 -4.52
C LEU A 27 -8.04 2.88 -4.35
N PRO A 28 -7.45 2.71 -3.16
CA PRO A 28 -6.69 1.51 -2.82
C PRO A 28 -7.60 0.29 -2.92
N GLY A 29 -7.21 -0.76 -3.65
CA GLY A 29 -8.08 -1.90 -3.86
C GLY A 29 -7.34 -3.22 -4.06
N PHE A 30 -8.04 -4.29 -3.69
CA PHE A 30 -7.67 -5.68 -3.95
C PHE A 30 -8.27 -6.11 -5.28
N ALA A 31 -7.50 -6.80 -6.12
CA ALA A 31 -8.08 -7.44 -7.30
C ALA A 31 -8.85 -8.72 -6.90
N ALA A 32 -9.92 -9.03 -7.64
CA ALA A 32 -10.67 -10.27 -7.45
C ALA A 32 -9.75 -11.52 -7.49
N GLY A 33 -10.06 -12.52 -6.65
CA GLY A 33 -9.22 -13.69 -6.42
C GLY A 33 -8.29 -13.55 -5.21
N THR A 34 -8.06 -12.32 -4.73
CA THR A 34 -7.40 -12.09 -3.45
C THR A 34 -8.30 -12.53 -2.31
N ARG A 35 -7.79 -13.31 -1.35
CA ARG A 35 -8.55 -13.79 -0.19
C ARG A 35 -8.14 -13.05 1.07
N VAL A 36 -9.13 -12.49 1.76
CA VAL A 36 -8.96 -11.83 3.06
C VAL A 36 -9.34 -12.81 4.16
N ALA A 37 -8.53 -12.86 5.21
CA ALA A 37 -8.81 -13.69 6.37
C ALA A 37 -10.07 -13.20 7.09
N THR A 38 -11.01 -14.11 7.32
CA THR A 38 -12.19 -13.88 8.17
C THR A 38 -12.16 -14.87 9.35
N PRO A 39 -12.98 -14.69 10.40
CA PRO A 39 -13.08 -15.64 11.51
C PRO A 39 -13.42 -17.07 11.05
N SER A 40 -14.16 -17.20 9.95
CA SER A 40 -14.59 -18.49 9.39
C SER A 40 -13.64 -19.04 8.32
N GLY A 41 -12.50 -18.39 8.09
CA GLY A 41 -11.51 -18.77 7.09
C GLY A 41 -11.30 -17.69 6.01
N PRO A 42 -10.35 -17.87 5.08
CA PRO A 42 -10.11 -16.93 4.00
C PRO A 42 -11.29 -16.86 3.02
N VAL A 43 -11.73 -15.66 2.68
CA VAL A 43 -12.83 -15.39 1.75
C VAL A 43 -12.33 -14.51 0.62
N ASP A 44 -12.69 -14.84 -0.63
CA ASP A 44 -12.39 -13.99 -1.79
C ASP A 44 -12.97 -12.59 -1.56
N VAL A 45 -12.16 -11.57 -1.77
CA VAL A 45 -12.55 -10.17 -1.61
C VAL A 45 -13.78 -9.81 -2.45
N ALA A 46 -13.97 -10.48 -3.60
CA ALA A 46 -15.14 -10.30 -4.44
C ALA A 46 -16.44 -10.75 -3.77
N ALA A 47 -16.39 -11.66 -2.79
CA ALA A 47 -17.56 -12.17 -2.07
C ALA A 47 -17.92 -11.37 -0.80
N LEU A 48 -16.99 -10.56 -0.28
CA LEU A 48 -17.19 -9.77 0.94
C LEU A 48 -18.25 -8.68 0.75
N LYS A 49 -18.98 -8.41 1.83
CA LYS A 49 -20.08 -7.44 1.91
C LYS A 49 -19.94 -6.58 3.16
N VAL A 50 -20.64 -5.44 3.13
CA VAL A 50 -20.78 -4.58 4.32
C VAL A 50 -21.37 -5.40 5.47
N GLY A 51 -20.76 -5.29 6.64
CA GLY A 51 -21.12 -6.05 7.84
C GLY A 51 -20.31 -7.33 8.05
N ASP A 52 -19.65 -7.88 7.02
CA ASP A 52 -18.80 -9.07 7.18
C ASP A 52 -17.62 -8.76 8.11
N LEU A 53 -17.24 -9.73 8.93
CA LEU A 53 -16.09 -9.62 9.83
C LEU A 53 -14.81 -10.05 9.12
N VAL A 54 -13.79 -9.20 9.16
CA VAL A 54 -12.44 -9.49 8.67
C VAL A 54 -11.45 -9.53 9.83
N ARG A 55 -10.44 -10.39 9.74
CA ARG A 55 -9.36 -10.44 10.73
C ARG A 55 -8.38 -9.30 10.46
N THR A 56 -8.03 -8.60 11.53
CA THR A 56 -7.09 -7.48 11.50
C THR A 56 -5.91 -7.75 12.42
N LEU A 57 -4.77 -7.11 12.13
CA LEU A 57 -3.59 -7.27 12.96
C LEU A 57 -3.75 -6.56 14.31
N ASP A 58 -4.32 -5.35 14.32
CA ASP A 58 -4.30 -4.46 15.47
C ASP A 58 -5.46 -4.72 16.45
N HIS A 59 -6.66 -5.05 15.93
CA HIS A 59 -7.90 -5.12 16.73
C HIS A 59 -8.61 -6.48 16.63
N GLY A 60 -7.93 -7.52 16.15
CA GLY A 60 -8.45 -8.87 16.08
C GLY A 60 -9.47 -9.07 14.95
N THR A 61 -10.71 -8.65 15.12
CA THR A 61 -11.75 -8.73 14.09
C THR A 61 -12.56 -7.46 13.99
N ALA A 62 -12.71 -6.91 12.79
CA ALA A 62 -13.45 -5.69 12.53
C ALA A 62 -14.55 -5.92 11.48
N PRO A 63 -15.74 -5.31 11.64
CA PRO A 63 -16.77 -5.32 10.61
C PRO A 63 -16.40 -4.38 9.46
N LEU A 64 -16.64 -4.83 8.23
CA LEU A 64 -16.57 -3.96 7.06
C LEU A 64 -17.69 -2.92 7.11
N ARG A 65 -17.33 -1.64 7.13
CA ARG A 65 -18.26 -0.52 7.10
C ARG A 65 -18.66 -0.13 5.69
N ARG A 66 -17.75 -0.31 4.73
CA ARG A 66 -18.01 -0.02 3.33
C ARG A 66 -17.22 -1.00 2.45
N VAL A 67 -17.82 -1.37 1.32
CA VAL A 67 -17.20 -2.22 0.29
C VAL A 67 -17.44 -1.55 -1.05
N GLU A 68 -16.43 -0.87 -1.58
CA GLU A 68 -16.51 -0.21 -2.88
C GLU A 68 -16.00 -1.11 -3.98
N ARG A 69 -16.70 -1.14 -5.10
CA ARG A 69 -16.36 -1.93 -6.27
C ARG A 69 -16.16 -1.01 -7.45
N TRP A 70 -15.04 -1.18 -8.14
CA TRP A 70 -14.70 -0.33 -9.26
C TRP A 70 -13.82 -1.08 -10.25
N THR A 71 -13.97 -0.74 -11.52
CA THR A 71 -13.22 -1.35 -12.61
C THR A 71 -12.25 -0.33 -13.16
N CYS A 72 -10.98 -0.73 -13.29
CA CYS A 72 -9.97 0.04 -13.98
C CYS A 72 -9.69 -0.61 -15.33
N SER A 73 -9.92 0.13 -16.42
CA SER A 73 -9.52 -0.31 -17.75
C SER A 73 -8.10 0.16 -18.05
N LEU A 74 -7.34 -0.64 -18.80
CA LEU A 74 -5.96 -0.35 -19.18
C LEU A 74 -5.79 1.05 -19.80
N TRP A 75 -6.79 1.48 -20.59
CA TRP A 75 -6.83 2.76 -21.30
C TRP A 75 -7.19 3.96 -20.42
N ARG A 76 -7.68 3.73 -19.20
CA ARG A 76 -8.10 4.76 -18.24
C ARG A 76 -7.38 4.64 -16.89
N THR A 77 -6.32 3.84 -16.86
CA THR A 77 -5.49 3.62 -15.67
C THR A 77 -4.69 4.86 -15.34
N SER A 78 -4.77 5.32 -14.09
CA SER A 78 -3.80 6.26 -13.54
C SER A 78 -2.58 5.48 -13.03
N PRO A 79 -1.44 6.13 -12.75
CA PRO A 79 -0.34 5.46 -12.05
C PRO A 79 -0.73 4.82 -10.72
N ALA A 80 -1.75 5.36 -10.02
CA ALA A 80 -2.23 4.87 -8.72
C ALA A 80 -3.09 3.61 -8.83
N SER A 81 -3.82 3.43 -9.93
CA SER A 81 -4.72 2.29 -10.14
C SER A 81 -4.16 1.16 -11.02
N ARG A 82 -2.87 1.24 -11.37
CA ARG A 82 -2.15 0.15 -12.05
C ARG A 82 -2.22 -1.12 -11.22
N LEU A 83 -2.41 -2.25 -11.91
CA LEU A 83 -2.39 -3.56 -11.29
C LEU A 83 -0.95 -3.97 -10.99
N ILE A 84 -0.65 -4.20 -9.72
CA ILE A 84 0.63 -4.69 -9.24
C ILE A 84 0.46 -6.14 -8.81
N GLN A 85 1.31 -7.02 -9.36
CA GLN A 85 1.47 -8.38 -8.87
C GLN A 85 2.61 -8.40 -7.85
N VAL A 86 2.33 -8.98 -6.69
CA VAL A 86 3.29 -9.32 -5.64
C VAL A 86 3.37 -10.84 -5.59
N LYS A 87 4.47 -11.42 -6.07
CA LYS A 87 4.62 -12.89 -6.12
C LYS A 87 4.80 -13.49 -4.73
N ALA A 88 4.40 -14.73 -4.57
CA ALA A 88 4.64 -15.49 -3.34
C ALA A 88 6.12 -15.40 -2.90
N GLY A 89 6.35 -15.08 -1.63
CA GLY A 89 7.68 -14.96 -1.04
C GLY A 89 8.51 -13.73 -1.46
N SER A 90 7.98 -12.82 -2.29
CA SER A 90 8.76 -11.67 -2.79
C SER A 90 9.13 -10.64 -1.72
N LEU A 91 8.52 -10.69 -0.54
CA LEU A 91 8.77 -9.80 0.60
C LEU A 91 9.46 -10.50 1.77
N GLY A 92 10.13 -11.64 1.51
CA GLY A 92 10.84 -12.42 2.53
C GLY A 92 9.93 -13.25 3.43
N ALA A 93 10.50 -14.20 4.16
CA ALA A 93 9.80 -15.07 5.13
C ALA A 93 8.52 -15.75 4.57
N GLY A 94 8.49 -16.06 3.26
CA GLY A 94 7.32 -16.65 2.61
C GLY A 94 6.13 -15.71 2.44
N ARG A 95 6.33 -14.39 2.45
CA ARG A 95 5.29 -13.36 2.28
C ARG A 95 5.31 -12.73 0.88
N PRO A 96 4.14 -12.50 0.24
CA PRO A 96 2.86 -13.12 0.55
C PRO A 96 2.93 -14.65 0.42
N ALA A 97 1.98 -15.38 1.02
CA ALA A 97 1.97 -16.85 0.97
C ALA A 97 1.57 -17.39 -0.41
N VAL A 98 0.80 -16.61 -1.16
CA VAL A 98 0.47 -16.84 -2.58
C VAL A 98 0.56 -15.53 -3.35
N ASP A 99 0.58 -15.60 -4.68
CA ASP A 99 0.57 -14.41 -5.52
C ASP A 99 -0.63 -13.52 -5.20
N LEU A 100 -0.36 -12.24 -4.94
CA LEU A 100 -1.32 -11.23 -4.54
C LEU A 100 -1.39 -10.12 -5.61
N MET A 101 -2.59 -9.61 -5.88
CA MET A 101 -2.81 -8.58 -6.89
C MET A 101 -3.55 -7.38 -6.31
N LEU A 102 -2.92 -6.21 -6.37
CA LEU A 102 -3.38 -4.99 -5.72
C LEU A 102 -3.28 -3.79 -6.67
N SER A 103 -4.03 -2.72 -6.40
CA SER A 103 -3.78 -1.43 -7.04
C SER A 103 -2.46 -0.82 -6.56
N ALA A 104 -1.79 -0.03 -7.39
CA ALA A 104 -0.45 0.52 -7.08
C ALA A 104 -0.41 1.43 -5.84
N ASN A 105 -1.50 2.12 -5.52
CA ASN A 105 -1.63 2.93 -4.31
C ASN A 105 -2.06 2.14 -3.06
N GLN A 106 -2.31 0.83 -3.18
CA GLN A 106 -2.61 -0.03 -2.04
C GLN A 106 -1.38 -0.17 -1.16
N CYS A 107 -1.52 0.18 0.12
CA CYS A 107 -0.43 0.08 1.09
C CYS A 107 -0.36 -1.33 1.69
N VAL A 108 0.86 -1.85 1.78
CA VAL A 108 1.20 -3.09 2.48
C VAL A 108 2.15 -2.78 3.63
N MET A 109 2.13 -3.60 4.68
CA MET A 109 3.07 -3.48 5.79
C MET A 109 4.40 -4.16 5.44
N ILE A 110 5.48 -3.42 5.61
CA ILE A 110 6.84 -3.96 5.64
C ILE A 110 7.26 -3.99 7.10
N SER A 111 7.58 -5.18 7.59
CA SER A 111 8.13 -5.41 8.93
C SER A 111 9.53 -5.97 8.76
N ASP A 112 10.53 -5.17 9.05
CA ASP A 112 11.93 -5.52 8.81
C ASP A 112 12.86 -4.85 9.84
N PRO A 113 13.89 -5.54 10.37
CA PRO A 113 14.85 -4.93 11.31
C PRO A 113 15.50 -3.66 10.75
N GLY A 114 15.75 -3.64 9.44
CA GLY A 114 16.21 -2.51 8.65
C GLY A 114 15.34 -1.25 8.76
N CYS A 115 14.03 -1.42 8.93
CA CYS A 115 13.10 -0.30 9.09
C CYS A 115 13.41 0.53 10.34
N VAL A 116 13.94 -0.07 11.40
CA VAL A 116 14.25 0.66 12.65
C VAL A 116 15.35 1.70 12.41
N ALA A 117 16.41 1.38 11.68
CA ALA A 117 17.45 2.39 11.42
C ALA A 117 17.04 3.42 10.37
N LEU A 118 16.19 3.04 9.42
CA LEU A 118 15.74 3.95 8.36
C LEU A 118 14.63 4.90 8.82
N PHE A 119 13.72 4.42 9.67
CA PHE A 119 12.46 5.10 9.99
C PHE A 119 12.18 5.23 11.50
N GLY A 120 13.00 4.63 12.35
CA GLY A 120 12.79 4.64 13.81
C GLY A 120 11.68 3.71 14.29
N THR A 121 11.15 2.84 13.43
CA THR A 121 10.09 1.87 13.73
C THR A 121 10.37 0.55 13.01
N ALA A 122 9.94 -0.58 13.58
CA ALA A 122 10.09 -1.90 12.95
C ALA A 122 9.12 -2.12 11.78
N GLU A 123 8.02 -1.36 11.76
CA GLU A 123 6.91 -1.55 10.82
C GLU A 123 6.59 -0.24 10.10
N VAL A 124 6.49 -0.29 8.77
CA VAL A 124 6.13 0.84 7.92
C VAL A 124 5.09 0.46 6.87
N LEU A 125 4.30 1.44 6.42
CA LEU A 125 3.35 1.24 5.32
C LEU A 125 3.94 1.79 4.01
N VAL A 126 3.87 0.97 2.96
CA VAL A 126 4.38 1.32 1.64
C VAL A 126 3.34 1.02 0.57
N PRO A 127 2.98 1.99 -0.29
CA PRO A 127 2.22 1.73 -1.51
C PRO A 127 2.94 0.69 -2.37
N VAL A 128 2.26 -0.39 -2.74
CA VAL A 128 2.87 -1.53 -3.42
C VAL A 128 3.46 -1.17 -4.79
N GLY A 129 2.92 -0.15 -5.46
CA GLY A 129 3.48 0.37 -6.72
C GLY A 129 4.85 1.01 -6.58
N LEU A 130 5.25 1.37 -5.35
CA LEU A 130 6.60 1.85 -5.04
C LEU A 130 7.60 0.70 -4.83
N LEU A 131 7.12 -0.54 -4.73
CA LEU A 131 7.94 -1.73 -4.52
C LEU A 131 8.25 -2.47 -5.84
N THR A 132 7.85 -1.95 -7.00
CA THR A 132 8.06 -2.63 -8.30
C THR A 132 9.51 -2.76 -8.75
N GLY A 133 10.46 -2.21 -7.99
CA GLY A 133 11.89 -2.49 -8.16
C GLY A 133 12.31 -3.84 -7.60
N LEU A 134 11.59 -4.34 -6.57
CA LEU A 134 11.90 -5.59 -5.90
C LEU A 134 11.64 -6.80 -6.79
N ARG A 135 12.52 -7.80 -6.67
CA ARG A 135 12.36 -9.08 -7.36
C ARG A 135 11.02 -9.72 -7.01
N GLY A 136 10.21 -10.02 -8.03
CA GLY A 136 8.92 -10.65 -7.87
C GLY A 136 7.74 -9.68 -7.69
N ILE A 137 7.99 -8.37 -7.66
CA ILE A 137 6.95 -7.35 -7.63
C ILE A 137 6.98 -6.56 -8.93
N SER A 138 5.86 -6.52 -9.66
CA SER A 138 5.84 -5.89 -10.99
C SER A 138 4.47 -5.35 -11.37
N THR A 139 4.47 -4.36 -12.26
CA THR A 139 3.23 -3.88 -12.91
C THR A 139 2.76 -4.88 -13.95
N VAL A 140 1.47 -5.20 -13.95
CA VAL A 140 0.82 -6.09 -14.91
C VAL A 140 0.27 -5.25 -16.08
N PHE A 141 0.72 -5.53 -17.30
CA PHE A 141 0.31 -4.79 -18.52
C PHE A 141 -0.62 -5.59 -19.45
N ASN A 142 -0.80 -6.90 -19.22
CA ASN A 142 -1.52 -7.80 -20.11
C ASN A 142 -3.01 -8.00 -19.76
N ARG A 143 -3.59 -7.10 -18.95
CA ARG A 143 -5.03 -7.13 -18.60
C ARG A 143 -5.74 -5.90 -19.14
N PHE A 144 -6.78 -6.11 -19.94
CA PHE A 144 -7.59 -5.03 -20.53
C PHE A 144 -8.44 -4.29 -19.49
N SER A 145 -8.89 -5.01 -18.46
CA SER A 145 -9.62 -4.45 -17.32
C SER A 145 -9.33 -5.25 -16.06
N THR A 146 -9.40 -4.58 -14.91
CA THR A 146 -9.28 -5.20 -13.59
C THR A 146 -10.41 -4.70 -12.71
N ASP A 147 -11.11 -5.64 -12.08
CA ASP A 147 -12.10 -5.34 -11.05
C ASP A 147 -11.41 -5.33 -9.69
N TYR A 148 -11.56 -4.21 -9.00
CA TYR A 148 -11.04 -3.98 -7.68
C TYR A 148 -12.17 -3.91 -6.65
N VAL A 149 -11.84 -4.33 -5.44
CA VAL A 149 -12.66 -4.18 -4.26
C VAL A 149 -11.86 -3.42 -3.22
N THR A 150 -12.42 -2.31 -2.74
CA THR A 150 -11.87 -1.51 -1.66
C THR A 150 -12.65 -1.81 -0.39
N LEU A 151 -11.94 -2.28 0.64
CA LEU A 151 -12.51 -2.63 1.94
C LEU A 151 -12.25 -1.52 2.95
N VAL A 152 -13.30 -1.02 3.59
CA VAL A 152 -13.18 0.04 4.60
C VAL A 152 -13.80 -0.42 5.92
N THR A 153 -13.06 -0.21 7.00
CA THR A 153 -13.44 -0.49 8.38
C THR A 153 -13.75 0.81 9.14
N GLU A 154 -14.19 0.70 10.38
CA GLU A 154 -14.45 1.88 11.25
C GLU A 154 -13.17 2.69 11.48
N GLU A 155 -12.10 1.99 11.82
CA GLU A 155 -10.78 2.52 12.05
C GLU A 155 -9.83 2.03 10.96
N HIS A 156 -8.65 2.62 10.87
CA HIS A 156 -7.63 2.15 9.95
C HIS A 156 -7.05 0.82 10.44
N GLU A 157 -7.29 -0.25 9.68
CA GLU A 157 -6.88 -1.61 10.01
C GLU A 157 -5.83 -2.14 9.03
N LEU A 158 -5.02 -3.09 9.49
CA LEU A 158 -4.24 -3.98 8.65
C LEU A 158 -4.98 -5.31 8.47
N LEU A 159 -5.44 -5.58 7.26
CA LEU A 159 -6.12 -6.83 6.91
C LEU A 159 -5.10 -7.90 6.52
N MET A 160 -5.31 -9.14 6.96
CA MET A 160 -4.51 -10.27 6.48
C MET A 160 -5.06 -10.76 5.14
N ALA A 161 -4.36 -10.52 4.04
CA ALA A 161 -4.75 -10.93 2.69
C ALA A 161 -3.70 -11.86 2.08
N ASP A 162 -4.07 -13.12 1.83
CA ASP A 162 -3.19 -14.15 1.24
C ASP A 162 -1.78 -14.22 1.87
N GLY A 163 -1.70 -14.03 3.18
CA GLY A 163 -0.45 -14.08 3.96
C GLY A 163 0.36 -12.79 3.98
N LEU A 164 -0.24 -11.65 3.60
CA LEU A 164 0.36 -10.32 3.71
C LEU A 164 -0.58 -9.36 4.43
N GLU A 165 -0.03 -8.49 5.28
CA GLU A 165 -0.80 -7.42 5.92
C GLU A 165 -0.97 -6.23 4.97
N VAL A 166 -2.22 -5.93 4.64
CA VAL A 166 -2.62 -4.92 3.67
C VAL A 166 -3.52 -3.90 4.37
N ALA A 167 -3.16 -2.63 4.27
CA ALA A 167 -3.87 -1.57 4.97
C ALA A 167 -5.24 -1.28 4.34
N THR A 168 -6.26 -1.11 5.16
CA THR A 168 -7.49 -0.43 4.70
C THR A 168 -7.16 1.00 4.29
N PRO A 169 -7.92 1.61 3.36
CA PRO A 169 -7.66 2.97 2.93
C PRO A 169 -7.68 3.94 4.11
N TYR A 170 -6.70 4.83 4.14
CA TYR A 170 -6.71 5.93 5.08
C TYR A 170 -7.80 6.93 4.68
N PRO A 171 -8.58 7.50 5.63
CA PRO A 171 -9.50 8.58 5.34
C PRO A 171 -8.74 9.84 4.90
N THR A 172 -8.41 9.92 3.62
CA THR A 172 -8.05 11.17 2.94
C THR A 172 -9.33 12.00 2.75
N PRO A 173 -9.26 13.33 2.54
CA PRO A 173 -10.46 14.14 2.20
C PRO A 173 -11.31 13.54 1.07
N ASP A 174 -10.68 12.92 0.08
CA ASP A 174 -11.35 12.22 -1.01
C ASP A 174 -12.08 10.94 -0.55
N LEU A 175 -11.48 10.17 0.37
CA LEU A 175 -12.12 9.00 1.00
C LEU A 175 -13.13 9.43 2.08
N LEU A 176 -12.95 10.58 2.70
CA LEU A 176 -13.86 11.20 3.67
C LEU A 176 -15.13 11.72 3.01
N GLY A 177 -15.14 11.98 1.71
CA GLY A 177 -16.39 12.15 0.96
C GLY A 177 -17.20 10.86 0.81
N LEU A 178 -16.53 9.69 0.97
CA LEU A 178 -17.14 8.36 0.99
C LEU A 178 -17.45 7.87 2.42
N LEU A 179 -16.87 8.49 3.44
CA LEU A 179 -17.19 8.24 4.84
C LEU A 179 -18.12 9.37 5.32
N SER A 180 -18.94 9.17 6.34
CA SER A 180 -19.75 10.29 6.85
C SER A 180 -18.81 11.42 7.33
N PRO A 181 -19.13 12.71 7.09
CA PRO A 181 -18.20 13.84 7.27
C PRO A 181 -17.76 14.11 8.71
N GLU A 182 -18.20 13.32 9.69
CA GLU A 182 -18.11 13.64 11.11
C GLU A 182 -16.90 13.05 11.85
N ARG A 183 -15.94 12.40 11.18
CA ARG A 183 -14.85 11.75 11.92
C ARG A 183 -13.48 11.95 11.31
N THR A 184 -12.63 12.67 12.04
CA THR A 184 -11.18 12.65 11.89
C THR A 184 -10.69 11.33 12.46
N ALA A 185 -10.24 10.39 11.63
CA ALA A 185 -9.63 9.17 12.14
C ALA A 185 -8.28 9.51 12.81
N PRO A 186 -7.91 8.79 13.89
CA PRO A 186 -6.58 8.93 14.48
C PRO A 186 -5.49 8.62 13.43
N PRO A 187 -4.33 9.29 13.47
CA PRO A 187 -3.18 9.02 12.60
C PRO A 187 -2.89 7.52 12.55
N PRO A 188 -2.44 6.97 11.41
CA PRO A 188 -2.15 5.54 11.35
C PRO A 188 -1.05 5.24 12.37
N ALA A 189 -1.18 4.12 13.10
CA ALA A 189 -0.21 3.72 14.10
C ALA A 189 1.20 3.50 13.51
N ARG A 190 1.27 3.24 12.20
CA ARG A 190 2.50 3.01 11.43
C ARG A 190 2.74 4.15 10.45
N PRO A 191 3.95 4.72 10.40
CA PRO A 191 4.26 5.80 9.48
C PRO A 191 4.29 5.30 8.04
N SER A 192 3.83 6.15 7.12
CA SER A 192 4.04 5.96 5.69
C SER A 192 5.47 6.32 5.32
N VAL A 193 6.12 5.52 4.46
CA VAL A 193 7.47 5.80 4.01
C VAL A 193 7.51 7.04 3.09
N PRO A 194 8.29 8.09 3.41
CA PRO A 194 8.47 9.22 2.52
C PRO A 194 9.14 8.77 1.21
N ARG A 195 8.69 9.29 0.07
CA ARG A 195 9.21 8.90 -1.25
C ARG A 195 10.75 9.02 -1.37
N LYS A 196 11.35 10.02 -0.72
CA LYS A 196 12.82 10.23 -0.70
C LYS A 196 13.62 9.13 0.01
N SER A 197 12.96 8.34 0.87
CA SER A 197 13.57 7.26 1.66
C SER A 197 13.21 5.88 1.11
N LEU A 198 12.39 5.81 0.06
CA LEU A 198 11.94 4.57 -0.55
C LEU A 198 13.10 3.80 -1.19
N ASP A 199 13.95 4.49 -1.96
CA ASP A 199 15.07 3.83 -2.66
C ASP A 199 15.98 3.09 -1.68
N MET A 200 16.14 3.64 -0.48
CA MET A 200 16.93 3.03 0.59
C MET A 200 16.26 1.78 1.18
N LEU A 201 14.94 1.81 1.35
CA LEU A 201 14.17 0.63 1.78
C LEU A 201 14.16 -0.46 0.70
N VAL A 202 13.98 -0.09 -0.57
CA VAL A 202 14.03 -1.04 -1.69
C VAL A 202 15.41 -1.68 -1.76
N ALA A 203 16.49 -0.89 -1.73
CA ALA A 203 17.85 -1.42 -1.75
C ALA A 203 18.15 -2.34 -0.55
N LEU A 204 17.67 -2.00 0.65
CA LEU A 204 17.77 -2.83 1.83
C LEU A 204 17.09 -4.21 1.61
N LEU A 205 15.82 -4.22 1.20
CA LEU A 205 15.06 -5.45 0.97
C LEU A 205 15.67 -6.31 -0.16
N GLU A 206 16.24 -5.69 -1.19
CA GLU A 206 16.96 -6.39 -2.26
C GLU A 206 18.23 -7.07 -1.74
N LEU A 207 19.01 -6.37 -0.92
CA LEU A 207 20.24 -6.90 -0.34
C LEU A 207 19.93 -8.09 0.57
N GLU A 208 18.91 -8.00 1.40
CA GLU A 208 18.50 -9.10 2.28
C GLU A 208 18.04 -10.31 1.46
N HIS A 209 17.23 -10.09 0.43
CA HIS A 209 16.83 -11.17 -0.48
C HIS A 209 18.02 -11.82 -1.20
N ALA A 210 19.06 -11.04 -1.52
CA ALA A 210 20.28 -11.56 -2.15
C ALA A 210 21.16 -12.36 -1.17
N MET A 211 21.14 -12.01 0.12
CA MET A 211 21.93 -12.69 1.17
C MET A 211 21.31 -14.02 1.64
N GLY A 212 20.03 -14.27 1.33
CA GLY A 212 19.35 -15.53 1.61
C GLY A 212 18.83 -15.64 3.04
N ASP A 213 18.34 -16.84 3.41
CA ASP A 213 17.71 -17.06 4.71
C ASP A 213 18.78 -17.18 5.82
N GLY A 214 18.94 -16.14 6.62
CA GLY A 214 19.79 -16.09 7.81
C GLY A 214 19.54 -14.80 8.61
N PRO A 215 19.89 -14.76 9.90
CA PRO A 215 19.80 -13.52 10.67
C PRO A 215 20.73 -12.47 10.05
N ILE A 216 20.16 -11.33 9.70
CA ILE A 216 20.88 -10.18 9.17
C ILE A 216 20.85 -9.10 10.24
N THR A 217 22.04 -8.70 10.69
CA THR A 217 22.20 -7.59 11.61
C THR A 217 22.60 -6.35 10.82
N MET A 218 21.79 -5.30 10.95
CA MET A 218 22.13 -4.00 10.39
C MET A 218 22.97 -3.20 11.39
N GLY A 219 24.14 -2.76 10.94
CA GLY A 219 25.02 -1.88 11.68
C GLY A 219 25.10 -0.48 11.06
N ARG A 220 25.56 0.48 11.86
CA ARG A 220 25.86 1.84 11.41
C ARG A 220 27.29 2.22 11.75
N HIS A 221 28.04 2.73 10.78
CA HIS A 221 29.36 3.31 11.00
C HIS A 221 29.43 4.69 10.34
N GLY A 222 29.40 5.74 11.15
CA GLY A 222 29.27 7.12 10.68
C GLY A 222 27.96 7.34 9.91
N ASN A 223 28.08 7.69 8.63
CA ASN A 223 26.96 7.93 7.71
C ASN A 223 26.60 6.71 6.85
N TYR A 224 27.27 5.57 7.07
CA TYR A 224 27.03 4.35 6.31
C TYR A 224 26.20 3.37 7.14
N LEU A 225 25.17 2.82 6.53
CA LEU A 225 24.49 1.61 6.98
C LEU A 225 25.11 0.41 6.27
N TYR A 226 25.34 -0.66 7.00
CA TYR A 226 25.87 -1.91 6.47
C TYR A 226 25.07 -3.08 7.03
N LEU A 227 24.96 -4.14 6.25
CA LEU A 227 24.33 -5.39 6.64
C LEU A 227 25.41 -6.43 6.92
N VAL A 228 25.26 -7.14 8.03
CA VAL A 228 26.11 -8.27 8.43
C VAL A 228 25.23 -9.50 8.46
N GLN A 229 25.59 -10.52 7.70
CA GLN A 229 24.95 -11.82 7.84
C GLN A 229 25.62 -12.54 9.01
N ASP A 230 24.84 -12.85 10.04
CA ASP A 230 25.37 -13.50 11.23
C ASP A 230 25.83 -14.93 10.88
N PRO A 231 27.04 -15.34 11.31
CA PRO A 231 27.52 -16.68 11.06
C PRO A 231 26.60 -17.71 11.75
N GLN A 232 26.20 -18.74 11.00
CA GLN A 232 25.41 -19.88 11.47
C GLN A 232 26.15 -20.71 12.52
#